data_AF-U4QIP1-F1
#
_entry.id   AF-U4QIP1-F1
#
_cell.length_a   1.000
_cell.length_b   1.000
_cell.length_c   1.000
_cell.angle_alpha   90.00
_cell.angle_beta   90.00
_cell.angle_gamma   90.00
#
_symmetry.space_group_name_H-M   'P 1'
#
loop_
_entity.id
_entity.type
_entity.pdbx_description
1 polymer ?
#
loop_
_entity_poly.entity_id
_entity_poly.type
_entity_poly.pdbx_seq_one_letter_code
_entity_poly.pdbx_strand_id
1 'polypeptide(L)'
;MTNQVKNELIEFNPDFPVNYAPAQIDFKSFEDFKVQVDQIHAQAQKYGVTPDNLKEAKAIRAKLNGAKKKINQRKIEIVKHVDQPVKDFKDKIKLLLNEVDESSELIDSQIKEYEEAARKKRREDNLKHISAMCELSNVDPDKIEYQLSWDNKTYSKNKFESEVDQQIALIQERQNQLAEAITTVTQRADKLGLPSKHWIHELKTRSLPDVLSEMDEYKEGLENIANEQQKTKAREAENLKQVGDRYIDRDTGEVKEKVITIKLEIQGTKWQVTQLQRFLKDNAINYRGLED
;
A
#
# COMPACT_ATOMS: atom_id res chain seq x y z
N MET A 1 6.68 -29.10 27.48
CA MET A 1 7.96 -29.83 27.41
C MET A 1 9.05 -28.88 27.85
N THR A 2 9.76 -29.26 28.90
CA THR A 2 10.76 -28.46 29.61
C THR A 2 11.96 -28.23 28.70
N ASN A 3 12.21 -26.97 28.33
CA ASN A 3 13.42 -26.57 27.63
C ASN A 3 14.57 -26.59 28.65
N GLN A 4 15.17 -27.77 28.80
CA GLN A 4 16.20 -28.08 29.80
C GLN A 4 17.58 -28.29 29.18
N VAL A 5 17.83 -27.76 27.98
CA VAL A 5 19.21 -27.44 27.60
C VAL A 5 19.49 -26.07 28.19
N LYS A 6 19.78 -26.03 29.50
CA LYS A 6 20.52 -24.92 30.07
C LYS A 6 21.75 -24.73 29.20
N ASN A 7 22.13 -23.48 29.03
CA ASN A 7 23.31 -22.96 28.35
C ASN A 7 24.62 -23.56 28.94
N GLU A 8 24.78 -24.87 28.95
CA GLU A 8 26.06 -25.55 28.90
C GLU A 8 26.62 -25.11 27.57
N LEU A 9 27.40 -24.03 27.64
CA LEU A 9 28.13 -23.43 26.54
C LEU A 9 28.62 -24.56 25.63
N ILE A 10 28.30 -24.47 24.34
CA ILE A 10 29.00 -25.28 23.33
C ILE A 10 30.45 -24.81 23.38
N GLU A 11 31.23 -25.31 24.34
CA GLU A 11 32.65 -25.08 24.46
C GLU A 11 33.31 -25.92 23.37
N PHE A 12 33.35 -25.34 22.17
CA PHE A 12 34.13 -25.91 21.09
C PHE A 12 35.60 -25.64 21.39
N ASN A 13 36.32 -26.67 21.83
CA ASN A 13 37.77 -26.59 21.94
C ASN A 13 38.38 -26.60 20.53
N PRO A 14 39.00 -25.50 20.07
CA PRO A 14 39.57 -25.43 18.72
C PRO A 14 40.88 -26.23 18.60
N ASP A 15 41.46 -26.72 19.71
CA ASP A 15 42.58 -27.65 19.65
C ASP A 15 42.10 -29.04 19.23
N PHE A 16 42.12 -29.28 17.92
CA PHE A 16 41.99 -30.61 17.34
C PHE A 16 43.40 -31.13 16.99
N PRO A 17 44.04 -31.95 17.84
CA PRO A 17 45.40 -32.41 17.58
C PRO A 17 45.42 -33.30 16.33
N VAL A 18 46.16 -32.86 15.29
CA VAL A 18 46.38 -33.62 14.06
C VAL A 18 47.86 -33.92 13.91
N ASN A 19 48.19 -35.19 13.84
CA ASN A 19 49.54 -35.63 13.48
C ASN A 19 49.69 -35.61 11.97
N TYR A 20 50.70 -34.90 11.47
CA TYR A 20 51.07 -34.89 10.06
C TYR A 20 52.58 -34.93 9.91
N ALA A 21 53.05 -35.51 8.81
CA ALA A 21 54.45 -35.52 8.43
C ALA A 21 54.57 -35.09 6.96
N PRO A 22 55.68 -34.45 6.56
CA PRO A 22 55.94 -34.17 5.15
C PRO A 22 55.93 -35.46 4.33
N ALA A 23 55.34 -35.42 3.14
CA ALA A 23 55.42 -36.53 2.21
C ALA A 23 56.87 -36.74 1.76
N GLN A 24 57.42 -37.93 1.99
CA GLN A 24 58.76 -38.30 1.55
C GLN A 24 58.67 -39.18 0.31
N ILE A 25 59.26 -38.73 -0.80
CA ILE A 25 59.39 -39.49 -2.03
C ILE A 25 60.88 -39.73 -2.27
N ASP A 26 61.31 -40.98 -2.17
CA ASP A 26 62.69 -41.39 -2.43
C ASP A 26 62.75 -42.21 -3.73
N PHE A 27 63.32 -41.62 -4.78
CA PHE A 27 63.53 -42.28 -6.07
C PHE A 27 64.95 -42.85 -6.15
N LYS A 28 65.27 -43.81 -5.27
CA LYS A 28 66.61 -44.43 -5.15
C LYS A 28 67.21 -44.90 -6.47
N SER A 29 66.39 -45.42 -7.38
CA SER A 29 66.83 -45.95 -8.67
C SER A 29 66.80 -44.91 -9.80
N PHE A 30 66.77 -43.61 -9.50
CA PHE A 30 66.72 -42.57 -10.51
C PHE A 30 67.91 -42.64 -11.46
N GLU A 31 69.12 -42.78 -10.92
CA GLU A 31 70.35 -42.84 -11.73
C GLU A 31 70.36 -44.05 -12.66
N ASP A 32 70.04 -45.24 -12.15
CA ASP A 32 69.96 -46.46 -12.96
C ASP A 32 68.90 -46.33 -14.07
N PHE A 33 67.75 -45.73 -13.75
CA PHE A 33 66.68 -45.51 -14.71
C PHE A 33 67.05 -44.44 -15.74
N LYS A 34 67.75 -43.39 -15.33
CA LYS A 34 68.27 -42.34 -16.20
C LYS A 34 69.30 -42.89 -17.17
N VAL A 35 70.21 -43.74 -16.73
CA VAL A 35 71.18 -44.44 -17.61
C VAL A 35 70.46 -45.24 -18.70
N GLN A 36 69.39 -45.96 -18.36
CA GLN A 36 68.59 -46.70 -19.36
C GLN A 36 67.92 -45.76 -20.38
N VAL A 37 67.32 -44.66 -19.91
CA VAL A 37 66.70 -43.66 -20.79
C VAL A 37 67.74 -43.00 -21.70
N ASP A 38 68.91 -42.66 -21.17
CA ASP A 38 70.02 -42.05 -21.90
C ASP A 38 70.57 -43.01 -22.97
N GLN A 39 70.67 -44.31 -22.67
CA GLN A 39 71.04 -45.34 -23.64
C GLN A 39 70.03 -45.46 -24.79
N ILE A 40 68.72 -45.50 -24.46
CA ILE A 40 67.65 -45.51 -25.47
C ILE A 40 67.72 -44.25 -26.33
N HIS A 41 67.98 -43.09 -25.72
CA HIS A 41 68.14 -41.83 -26.43
C HIS A 41 69.33 -41.86 -27.40
N ALA A 42 70.51 -42.32 -26.94
CA ALA A 42 71.71 -42.44 -27.77
C ALA A 42 71.54 -43.44 -28.93
N GLN A 43 70.82 -44.55 -28.71
CA GLN A 43 70.47 -45.50 -29.77
C GLN A 43 69.52 -44.86 -30.79
N ALA A 44 68.51 -44.12 -30.34
CA ALA A 44 67.57 -43.44 -31.22
C ALA A 44 68.24 -42.35 -32.07
N GLN A 45 69.22 -41.62 -31.53
CA GLN A 45 69.99 -40.62 -32.28
C GLN A 45 70.80 -41.22 -33.44
N LYS A 46 71.27 -42.46 -33.29
CA LYS A 46 72.05 -43.18 -34.31
C LYS A 46 71.16 -43.93 -35.31
N TYR A 47 69.84 -43.94 -35.11
CA TYR A 47 68.90 -44.68 -35.94
C TYR A 47 68.50 -43.87 -37.19
N GLY A 48 68.99 -44.27 -38.36
CA GLY A 48 68.63 -43.67 -39.65
C GLY A 48 67.37 -44.29 -40.24
N VAL A 49 66.35 -43.46 -40.49
CA VAL A 49 65.10 -43.91 -41.14
C VAL A 49 65.27 -43.88 -42.66
N THR A 50 64.94 -44.99 -43.33
CA THR A 50 64.91 -45.14 -44.79
C THR A 50 63.54 -45.67 -45.23
N PRO A 51 63.20 -45.63 -46.54
CA PRO A 51 61.93 -46.18 -47.02
C PRO A 51 61.74 -47.66 -46.65
N ASP A 52 62.81 -48.46 -46.72
CA ASP A 52 62.75 -49.91 -46.50
C ASP A 52 62.54 -50.29 -45.02
N ASN A 53 62.98 -49.45 -44.07
CA ASN A 53 62.85 -49.69 -42.63
C ASN A 53 61.72 -48.90 -41.96
N LEU A 54 60.89 -48.20 -42.74
CA LEU A 54 59.86 -47.28 -42.24
C LEU A 54 58.83 -47.95 -41.29
N LYS A 55 58.46 -49.21 -41.56
CA LYS A 55 57.53 -49.97 -40.71
C LYS A 55 58.12 -50.21 -39.32
N GLU A 56 59.40 -50.57 -39.25
CA GLU A 56 60.12 -50.79 -38.00
C GLU A 56 60.33 -49.48 -37.23
N ALA A 57 60.70 -48.40 -37.92
CA ALA A 57 60.85 -47.07 -37.34
C ALA A 57 59.54 -46.59 -36.66
N LYS A 58 58.38 -46.82 -37.30
CA LYS A 58 57.06 -46.53 -36.70
C LYS A 58 56.80 -47.36 -35.45
N ALA A 59 57.19 -48.63 -35.43
CA ALA A 59 57.04 -49.50 -34.27
C ALA A 59 57.94 -49.07 -33.10
N ILE A 60 59.19 -48.68 -33.37
CA ILE A 60 60.12 -48.12 -32.36
C ILE A 60 59.54 -46.84 -31.76
N ARG A 61 59.06 -45.91 -32.59
CA ARG A 61 58.40 -44.67 -32.11
C ARG A 61 57.20 -44.98 -31.21
N ALA A 62 56.37 -45.97 -31.57
CA ALA A 62 55.24 -46.38 -30.76
C ALA A 62 55.68 -46.91 -29.38
N LYS A 63 56.76 -47.72 -29.33
CA LYS A 63 57.35 -48.21 -28.07
C LYS A 63 57.85 -47.05 -27.19
N LEU A 64 58.54 -46.06 -27.77
CA LEU A 64 59.02 -44.87 -27.05
C LEU A 64 57.87 -44.05 -26.46
N ASN A 65 56.82 -43.81 -27.25
CA ASN A 65 55.61 -43.13 -26.77
C ASN A 65 54.91 -43.93 -25.65
N GLY A 66 54.89 -45.25 -25.76
CA GLY A 66 54.40 -46.15 -24.71
C GLY A 66 55.20 -46.03 -23.41
N ALA A 67 56.53 -46.00 -23.50
CA ALA A 67 57.42 -45.80 -22.35
C ALA A 67 57.18 -44.43 -21.68
N LYS A 68 57.11 -43.34 -22.47
CA LYS A 68 56.77 -42.00 -21.98
C LYS A 68 55.43 -42.00 -21.22
N LYS A 69 54.41 -42.64 -21.78
CA LYS A 69 53.09 -42.75 -21.14
C LYS A 69 53.17 -43.48 -19.80
N LYS A 70 53.88 -44.61 -19.73
CA LYS A 70 54.06 -45.38 -18.49
C LYS A 70 54.78 -44.59 -17.40
N ILE A 71 55.85 -43.85 -17.75
CA ILE A 71 56.57 -42.98 -16.80
C ILE A 71 55.63 -41.91 -16.24
N ASN A 72 54.90 -41.22 -17.12
CA ASN A 72 53.96 -40.19 -16.68
C ASN A 72 52.80 -40.77 -15.85
N GLN A 73 52.31 -41.95 -16.22
CA GLN A 73 51.27 -42.64 -15.47
C GLN A 73 51.75 -42.99 -14.05
N ARG A 74 52.97 -43.53 -13.91
CA ARG A 74 53.56 -43.83 -12.60
C ARG A 74 53.76 -42.58 -11.74
N LYS A 75 54.19 -41.46 -12.36
CA LYS A 75 54.26 -40.15 -11.68
C LYS A 75 52.89 -39.74 -11.14
N ILE A 76 51.85 -39.80 -11.97
CA ILE A 76 50.48 -39.43 -11.57
C ILE A 76 49.99 -40.32 -10.41
N GLU A 77 50.24 -41.64 -10.47
CA GLU A 77 49.88 -42.58 -9.41
C GLU A 77 50.54 -42.25 -8.07
N ILE A 78 51.86 -41.98 -8.08
CA ILE A 78 52.61 -41.64 -6.87
C ILE A 78 52.09 -40.33 -6.27
N VAL A 79 51.93 -39.29 -7.09
CA VAL A 79 51.40 -37.99 -6.65
C VAL A 79 49.99 -38.15 -6.07
N LYS A 80 49.11 -38.90 -6.75
CA LYS A 80 47.76 -39.16 -6.25
C LYS A 80 47.76 -39.86 -4.89
N HIS A 81 48.65 -40.85 -4.70
CA HIS A 81 48.74 -41.56 -3.42
C HIS A 81 49.27 -40.65 -2.30
N VAL A 82 50.20 -39.75 -2.61
CA VAL A 82 50.73 -38.76 -1.66
C VAL A 82 49.68 -37.71 -1.30
N ASP A 83 48.85 -37.29 -2.26
CA ASP A 83 47.81 -36.28 -2.05
C ASP A 83 46.55 -36.86 -1.38
N GLN A 84 46.34 -38.18 -1.44
CA GLN A 84 45.13 -38.83 -0.92
C GLN A 84 44.87 -38.54 0.57
N PRO A 85 45.85 -38.67 1.49
CA PRO A 85 45.64 -38.35 2.90
C PRO A 85 45.23 -36.88 3.14
N VAL A 86 45.76 -35.94 2.34
CA VAL A 86 45.39 -34.52 2.41
C VAL A 86 43.95 -34.33 1.97
N LYS A 87 43.55 -35.00 0.89
CA LYS A 87 42.17 -34.97 0.40
C LYS A 87 41.22 -35.56 1.45
N ASP A 88 41.53 -36.73 2.00
CA ASP A 88 40.70 -37.39 3.02
C ASP A 88 40.55 -36.52 4.27
N PHE A 89 41.62 -35.83 4.69
CA PHE A 89 41.57 -34.86 5.78
C PHE A 89 40.63 -33.69 5.45
N LYS A 90 40.77 -33.06 4.28
CA LYS A 90 39.89 -31.97 3.84
C LYS A 90 38.43 -32.40 3.77
N ASP A 91 38.16 -33.59 3.25
CA ASP A 91 36.80 -34.12 3.15
C ASP A 91 36.21 -34.36 4.55
N LYS A 92 36.99 -34.88 5.51
CA LYS A 92 36.58 -35.02 6.92
C LYS A 92 36.28 -33.67 7.57
N ILE A 93 37.16 -32.68 7.41
CA ILE A 93 36.92 -31.33 7.95
C ILE A 93 35.67 -30.71 7.34
N LYS A 94 35.45 -30.88 6.03
CA LYS A 94 34.26 -30.37 5.36
C LYS A 94 32.97 -30.99 5.92
N LEU A 95 32.96 -32.29 6.22
CA LEU A 95 31.83 -32.94 6.87
C LEU A 95 31.52 -32.30 8.23
N LEU A 96 32.56 -32.09 9.06
CA LEU A 96 32.39 -31.44 10.36
C LEU A 96 31.87 -30.00 10.24
N LEU A 97 32.37 -29.22 9.28
CA LEU A 97 31.89 -27.85 9.03
C LEU A 97 30.42 -27.85 8.61
N ASN A 98 30.03 -28.75 7.71
CA ASN A 98 28.64 -28.88 7.29
C ASN A 98 27.72 -29.22 8.46
N GLU A 99 28.12 -30.13 9.36
CA GLU A 99 27.31 -30.48 10.56
C GLU A 99 27.12 -29.27 11.49
N VAL A 100 28.15 -28.43 11.64
CA VAL A 100 28.06 -27.17 12.42
C VAL A 100 27.15 -26.17 11.73
N ASP A 101 27.26 -26.01 10.41
CA ASP A 101 26.41 -25.11 9.63
C ASP A 101 24.93 -25.55 9.71
N GLU A 102 24.64 -26.84 9.51
CA GLU A 102 23.28 -27.41 9.64
C GLU A 102 22.70 -27.19 11.05
N SER A 103 23.54 -27.35 12.09
CA SER A 103 23.13 -27.09 13.47
C SER A 103 22.82 -25.62 13.72
N SER A 104 23.63 -24.71 13.14
CA SER A 104 23.44 -23.26 13.22
C SER A 104 22.15 -22.83 12.52
N GLU A 105 21.92 -23.32 11.30
CA GLU A 105 20.71 -23.04 10.51
C GLU A 105 19.44 -23.56 11.21
N LEU A 106 19.51 -24.74 11.83
CA LEU A 106 18.41 -25.28 12.63
C LEU A 106 18.05 -24.35 13.78
N ILE A 107 19.04 -23.85 14.54
CA ILE A 107 18.79 -22.93 15.65
C ILE A 107 18.26 -21.59 15.13
N ASP A 108 18.82 -21.04 14.06
CA ASP A 108 18.36 -19.79 13.44
C ASP A 108 16.89 -19.90 12.98
N SER A 109 16.50 -21.03 12.38
CA SER A 109 15.11 -21.27 11.99
C SER A 109 14.16 -21.29 13.20
N GLN A 110 14.54 -21.95 14.29
CA GLN A 110 13.75 -22.00 15.53
C GLN A 110 13.62 -20.61 16.18
N ILE A 111 14.69 -19.80 16.14
CA ILE A 111 14.66 -18.42 16.61
C ILE A 111 13.66 -17.62 15.79
N LYS A 112 13.74 -17.69 14.46
CA LYS A 112 12.84 -16.97 13.55
C LYS A 112 11.39 -17.34 13.74
N GLU A 113 11.07 -18.63 13.90
CA GLU A 113 9.72 -19.10 14.19
C GLU A 113 9.17 -18.47 15.49
N TYR A 114 9.97 -18.46 16.55
CA TYR A 114 9.58 -17.87 17.82
C TYR A 114 9.41 -16.35 17.74
N GLU A 115 10.32 -15.65 17.05
CA GLU A 115 10.24 -14.21 16.84
C GLU A 115 9.02 -13.83 16.00
N GLU A 116 8.70 -14.59 14.96
CA GLU A 116 7.50 -14.38 14.13
C GLU A 116 6.22 -14.62 14.94
N ALA A 117 6.17 -15.69 15.74
CA ALA A 117 5.04 -15.94 16.62
C ALA A 117 4.83 -14.81 17.64
N ALA A 118 5.92 -14.31 18.24
CA ALA A 118 5.87 -13.16 19.15
C ALA A 118 5.41 -11.88 18.43
N ARG A 119 5.85 -11.66 17.19
CA ARG A 119 5.44 -10.53 16.34
C ARG A 119 3.94 -10.58 16.02
N LYS A 120 3.43 -11.75 15.63
CA LYS A 120 1.99 -11.97 15.37
C LYS A 120 1.15 -11.72 16.62
N LYS A 121 1.56 -12.26 17.77
CA LYS A 121 0.88 -12.02 19.05
C LYS A 121 0.85 -10.53 19.39
N ARG A 122 1.96 -9.81 19.23
CA ARG A 122 2.00 -8.35 19.47
C ARG A 122 1.04 -7.61 18.53
N ARG A 123 0.97 -7.99 17.26
CA ARG A 123 -0.01 -7.41 16.33
C ARG A 123 -1.44 -7.61 16.81
N GLU A 124 -1.80 -8.82 17.22
CA GLU A 124 -3.12 -9.11 17.77
C GLU A 124 -3.43 -8.25 19.01
N ASP A 125 -2.47 -8.12 19.92
CA ASP A 125 -2.61 -7.29 21.12
C ASP A 125 -2.74 -5.79 20.78
N ASN A 126 -1.97 -5.30 19.81
CA ASN A 126 -2.06 -3.92 19.33
C ASN A 126 -3.41 -3.64 18.66
N LEU A 127 -3.91 -4.55 17.81
CA LEU A 127 -5.22 -4.41 17.16
C LEU A 127 -6.36 -4.42 18.17
N LYS A 128 -6.27 -5.26 19.22
CA LYS A 128 -7.23 -5.24 20.34
C LYS A 128 -7.20 -3.91 21.08
N HIS A 129 -6.01 -3.37 21.34
CA HIS A 129 -5.86 -2.07 21.99
C HIS A 129 -6.45 -0.95 21.14
N ILE A 130 -6.12 -0.88 19.84
CA ILE A 130 -6.70 0.09 18.90
C ILE A 130 -8.22 -0.01 18.91
N SER A 131 -8.77 -1.23 18.78
CA SER A 131 -10.22 -1.45 18.76
C SER A 131 -10.89 -0.92 20.04
N ALA A 132 -10.31 -1.20 21.21
CA ALA A 132 -10.85 -0.72 22.49
C ALA A 132 -10.80 0.81 22.61
N MET A 133 -9.69 1.44 22.21
CA MET A 133 -9.55 2.91 22.26
C MET A 133 -10.47 3.62 21.26
N CYS A 134 -10.64 3.04 20.08
CA CYS A 134 -11.56 3.51 19.06
C CYS A 134 -13.03 3.39 19.50
N GLU A 135 -13.41 2.27 20.14
CA GLU A 135 -14.76 2.08 20.70
C GLU A 135 -15.07 3.14 21.77
N LEU A 136 -14.15 3.36 22.72
CA LEU A 136 -14.30 4.39 23.75
C LEU A 136 -14.42 5.81 23.16
N SER A 137 -13.75 6.03 22.03
CA SER A 137 -13.68 7.34 21.36
C SER A 137 -14.73 7.55 20.27
N ASN A 138 -15.58 6.55 20.01
CA ASN A 138 -16.54 6.52 18.89
C ASN A 138 -15.87 6.79 17.52
N VAL A 139 -14.67 6.26 17.33
CA VAL A 139 -13.89 6.32 16.10
C VAL A 139 -13.91 4.94 15.44
N ASP A 140 -14.01 4.92 14.11
CA ASP A 140 -13.89 3.69 13.33
C ASP A 140 -12.42 3.19 13.35
N PRO A 141 -12.13 1.97 13.84
CA PRO A 141 -10.77 1.42 13.89
C PRO A 141 -10.06 1.39 12.54
N ASP A 142 -10.80 1.24 11.43
CA ASP A 142 -10.22 1.19 10.08
C ASP A 142 -9.65 2.56 9.62
N LYS A 143 -9.91 3.63 10.38
CA LYS A 143 -9.33 4.95 10.16
C LYS A 143 -7.96 5.14 10.81
N ILE A 144 -7.53 4.20 11.65
CA ILE A 144 -6.20 4.23 12.27
C ILE A 144 -5.19 3.62 11.30
N GLU A 145 -4.16 4.39 10.96
CA GLU A 145 -3.06 3.92 10.13
C GLU A 145 -2.11 3.05 10.96
N TYR A 146 -2.11 1.75 10.65
CA TYR A 146 -1.29 0.76 11.35
C TYR A 146 0.16 0.74 10.84
N GLN A 147 1.14 0.86 11.73
CA GLN A 147 2.55 0.81 11.37
C GLN A 147 3.18 -0.57 11.67
N LEU A 148 3.83 -1.19 10.68
CA LEU A 148 4.48 -2.50 10.83
C LEU A 148 5.60 -2.52 11.89
N SER A 149 6.17 -1.36 12.21
CA SER A 149 7.19 -1.16 13.25
C SER A 149 6.64 -1.42 14.65
N TRP A 150 5.33 -1.25 14.88
CA TRP A 150 4.67 -1.48 16.16
C TRP A 150 4.72 -2.95 16.59
N ASP A 151 4.89 -3.87 15.64
CA ASP A 151 5.01 -5.30 15.91
C ASP A 151 6.42 -5.68 16.41
N ASN A 152 7.42 -4.80 16.24
CA ASN A 152 8.80 -5.11 16.59
C ASN A 152 8.98 -5.17 18.10
N LYS A 153 9.69 -6.18 18.62
CA LYS A 153 9.90 -6.38 20.06
C LYS A 153 10.44 -5.15 20.78
N THR A 154 11.34 -4.41 20.11
CA THR A 154 12.01 -3.22 20.62
C THR A 154 11.16 -1.95 20.57
N TYR A 155 10.02 -1.96 19.86
CA TYR A 155 9.14 -0.81 19.80
C TYR A 155 8.50 -0.55 21.18
N SER A 156 8.55 0.71 21.61
CA SER A 156 8.05 1.13 22.91
C SER A 156 6.52 1.08 22.92
N LYS A 157 5.96 0.39 23.93
CA LYS A 157 4.52 0.32 24.14
C LYS A 157 3.91 1.71 24.34
N ASN A 158 4.51 2.56 25.16
CA ASN A 158 4.02 3.91 25.42
C ASN A 158 4.04 4.78 24.15
N LYS A 159 5.03 4.57 23.28
CA LYS A 159 5.09 5.29 22.00
C LYS A 159 3.95 4.86 21.07
N PHE A 160 3.70 3.55 20.99
CA PHE A 160 2.55 3.01 20.25
C PHE A 160 1.21 3.60 20.76
N GLU A 161 0.97 3.55 22.08
CA GLU A 161 -0.27 4.08 22.68
C GLU A 161 -0.45 5.58 22.38
N SER A 162 0.62 6.37 22.56
CA SER A 162 0.59 7.81 22.25
C SER A 162 0.34 8.10 20.76
N GLU A 163 0.85 7.29 19.83
CA GLU A 163 0.62 7.47 18.39
C GLU A 163 -0.83 7.13 18.02
N VAL A 164 -1.41 6.12 18.65
CA VAL A 164 -2.84 5.77 18.49
C VAL A 164 -3.72 6.90 19.04
N ASP A 165 -3.44 7.39 20.25
CA ASP A 165 -4.19 8.49 20.86
C ASP A 165 -4.16 9.76 20.01
N GLN A 166 -3.01 10.09 19.42
CA GLN A 166 -2.88 11.23 18.51
C GLN A 166 -3.75 11.08 17.26
N GLN A 167 -3.77 9.90 16.64
CA GLN A 167 -4.60 9.65 15.47
C GLN A 167 -6.10 9.75 15.82
N ILE A 168 -6.51 9.18 16.97
CA ILE A 168 -7.87 9.28 17.47
C ILE A 168 -8.27 10.74 17.68
N ALA A 169 -7.44 11.53 18.35
CA ALA A 169 -7.71 12.94 18.62
C ALA A 169 -7.92 13.74 17.32
N LEU A 170 -7.08 13.52 16.31
CA LEU A 170 -7.21 14.16 14.99
C LEU A 170 -8.48 13.75 14.23
N ILE A 171 -8.96 12.52 14.44
CA ILE A 171 -10.22 12.07 13.84
C ILE A 171 -11.41 12.72 14.55
N GLN A 172 -11.41 12.75 15.88
CA GLN A 172 -12.46 13.38 16.67
C GLN A 172 -12.55 14.89 16.40
N GLU A 173 -11.40 15.57 16.29
CA GLU A 173 -11.37 16.99 15.93
C GLU A 173 -12.08 17.24 14.59
N ARG A 174 -11.78 16.43 13.56
CA ARG A 174 -12.44 16.53 12.25
C ARG A 174 -13.94 16.23 12.32
N GLN A 175 -14.35 15.24 13.11
CA GLN A 175 -15.77 14.93 13.33
C GLN A 175 -16.51 16.09 14.00
N ASN A 176 -15.90 16.71 15.01
CA ASN A 176 -16.45 17.86 15.72
C ASN A 176 -16.56 19.07 14.78
N GLN A 177 -15.51 19.38 14.02
CA GLN A 177 -15.53 20.45 13.02
C GLN A 177 -16.64 20.24 11.97
N LEU A 178 -16.84 19.00 11.50
CA LEU A 178 -17.92 18.70 10.57
C LEU A 178 -19.30 18.86 11.22
N ALA A 179 -19.48 18.41 12.47
CA ALA A 179 -20.73 18.57 13.20
C ALA A 179 -21.09 20.06 13.43
N GLU A 180 -20.09 20.88 13.77
CA GLU A 180 -20.24 22.34 13.90
C GLU A 180 -20.57 22.99 12.55
N ALA A 181 -19.91 22.59 11.46
CA ALA A 181 -20.21 23.07 10.12
C ALA A 181 -21.64 22.72 9.69
N ILE A 182 -22.09 21.48 9.92
CA ILE A 182 -23.48 21.04 9.66
C ILE A 182 -24.47 21.89 10.45
N THR A 183 -24.18 22.14 11.73
CA THR A 183 -25.03 22.99 12.59
C THR A 183 -25.11 24.41 12.05
N THR A 184 -23.97 24.99 11.66
CA THR A 184 -23.89 26.34 11.10
C THR A 184 -24.68 26.48 9.79
N VAL A 185 -24.50 25.53 8.87
CA VAL A 185 -25.24 25.50 7.59
C VAL A 185 -26.73 25.32 7.83
N THR A 186 -27.13 24.46 8.76
CA THR A 186 -28.56 24.26 9.10
C THR A 186 -29.18 25.56 9.60
N GLN A 187 -28.53 26.24 10.56
CA GLN A 187 -29.00 27.52 11.08
C GLN A 187 -29.04 28.62 10.02
N ARG A 188 -28.05 28.65 9.09
CA ARG A 188 -28.05 29.61 7.98
C ARG A 188 -29.19 29.32 7.02
N ALA A 189 -29.44 28.05 6.68
CA ALA A 189 -30.51 27.64 5.78
C ALA A 189 -31.88 28.04 6.36
N ASP A 190 -32.11 27.80 7.65
CA ASP A 190 -33.33 28.20 8.35
C ASP A 190 -33.54 29.72 8.30
N LYS A 191 -32.48 30.51 8.56
CA LYS A 191 -32.55 31.98 8.47
C LYS A 191 -32.89 32.48 7.07
N LEU A 192 -32.41 31.80 6.03
CA LEU A 192 -32.67 32.17 4.63
C LEU A 192 -33.98 31.55 4.09
N GLY A 193 -34.62 30.64 4.83
CA GLY A 193 -35.77 29.87 4.36
C GLY A 193 -35.42 28.88 3.24
N LEU A 194 -34.21 28.34 3.25
CA LEU A 194 -33.70 27.38 2.26
C LEU A 194 -33.69 25.94 2.81
N PRO A 195 -33.80 24.91 1.95
CA PRO A 195 -33.66 23.53 2.38
C PRO A 195 -32.20 23.20 2.73
N SER A 196 -31.94 22.75 3.96
CA SER A 196 -30.58 22.50 4.48
C SER A 196 -29.88 21.27 3.87
N LYS A 197 -30.62 20.25 3.43
CA LYS A 197 -30.05 18.96 2.98
C LYS A 197 -29.01 19.08 1.86
N HIS A 198 -29.27 19.93 0.87
CA HIS A 198 -28.35 20.14 -0.26
C HIS A 198 -27.03 20.74 0.22
N TRP A 199 -27.09 21.82 1.00
CA TRP A 199 -25.92 22.52 1.52
C TRP A 199 -25.08 21.67 2.48
N ILE A 200 -25.74 20.83 3.29
CA ILE A 200 -25.03 19.85 4.14
C ILE A 200 -24.27 18.84 3.29
N HIS A 201 -24.81 18.44 2.13
CA HIS A 201 -24.11 17.54 1.21
C HIS A 201 -22.86 18.19 0.60
N GLU A 202 -22.92 19.48 0.28
CA GLU A 202 -21.79 20.24 -0.28
C GLU A 202 -20.58 20.33 0.68
N LEU A 203 -20.80 20.28 2.00
CA LEU A 203 -19.72 20.24 2.99
C LEU A 203 -18.80 19.01 2.87
N LYS A 204 -19.19 17.97 2.12
CA LYS A 204 -18.32 16.81 1.87
C LYS A 204 -17.13 17.13 0.97
N THR A 205 -17.27 18.13 0.11
CA THR A 205 -16.28 18.46 -0.93
C THR A 205 -15.82 19.91 -0.86
N ARG A 206 -16.50 20.77 -0.09
CA ARG A 206 -16.28 22.22 -0.07
C ARG A 206 -16.12 22.75 1.34
N SER A 207 -15.49 23.92 1.45
CA SER A 207 -15.29 24.59 2.74
C SER A 207 -16.58 25.22 3.25
N LEU A 208 -16.73 25.30 4.58
CA LEU A 208 -17.87 25.97 5.21
C LEU A 208 -18.04 27.42 4.71
N PRO A 209 -17.00 28.27 4.63
CA PRO A 209 -17.12 29.62 4.09
C PRO A 209 -17.70 29.69 2.68
N ASP A 210 -17.24 28.83 1.77
CA ASP A 210 -17.70 28.82 0.38
C ASP A 210 -19.19 28.45 0.30
N VAL A 211 -19.59 27.42 1.07
CA VAL A 211 -20.99 26.98 1.14
C VAL A 211 -21.88 28.10 1.68
N LEU A 212 -21.44 28.81 2.73
CA LEU A 212 -22.20 29.92 3.29
C LEU A 212 -22.35 31.10 2.31
N SER A 213 -21.30 31.42 1.54
CA SER A 213 -21.35 32.47 0.51
C SER A 213 -22.37 32.12 -0.58
N GLU A 214 -22.33 30.89 -1.08
CA GLU A 214 -23.26 30.46 -2.12
C GLU A 214 -24.70 30.38 -1.65
N MET A 215 -24.94 30.04 -0.38
CA MET A 215 -26.29 30.10 0.19
C MET A 215 -26.86 31.52 0.13
N ASP A 216 -26.01 32.53 0.38
CA ASP A 216 -26.40 33.93 0.36
C ASP A 216 -26.66 34.41 -1.07
N GLU A 217 -25.75 34.12 -1.99
CA GLU A 217 -25.90 34.42 -3.42
C GLU A 217 -27.14 33.75 -4.02
N TYR A 218 -27.39 32.49 -3.64
CA TYR A 218 -28.57 31.76 -4.08
C TYR A 218 -29.86 32.40 -3.57
N LYS A 219 -29.89 32.83 -2.30
CA LYS A 219 -31.06 33.52 -1.74
C LYS A 219 -31.31 34.85 -2.44
N GLU A 220 -30.25 35.64 -2.66
CA GLU A 220 -30.33 36.91 -3.37
C GLU A 220 -30.85 36.72 -4.81
N GLY A 221 -30.36 35.69 -5.51
CA GLY A 221 -30.84 35.31 -6.84
C GLY A 221 -32.34 34.98 -6.86
N LEU A 222 -32.83 34.21 -5.87
CA LEU A 222 -34.25 33.89 -5.75
C LEU A 222 -35.11 35.15 -5.52
N GLU A 223 -34.65 36.07 -4.67
CA GLU A 223 -35.34 37.33 -4.40
C GLU A 223 -35.38 38.23 -5.63
N ASN A 224 -34.29 38.32 -6.38
CA ASN A 224 -34.23 39.08 -7.63
C ASN A 224 -35.21 38.52 -8.67
N ILE A 225 -35.24 37.19 -8.87
CA ILE A 225 -36.19 36.54 -9.78
C ILE A 225 -37.64 36.81 -9.35
N ALA A 226 -37.94 36.69 -8.06
CA ALA A 226 -39.28 36.95 -7.53
C ALA A 226 -39.71 38.40 -7.76
N ASN A 227 -38.81 39.36 -7.50
CA ASN A 227 -39.04 40.78 -7.73
C ASN A 227 -39.25 41.10 -9.21
N GLU A 228 -38.47 40.49 -10.10
CA GLU A 228 -38.63 40.65 -11.55
C GLU A 228 -39.97 40.07 -12.03
N GLN A 229 -40.34 38.87 -11.58
CA GLN A 229 -41.65 38.28 -11.91
C GLN A 229 -42.81 39.15 -11.40
N GLN A 230 -42.68 39.72 -10.20
CA GLN A 230 -43.69 40.62 -9.65
C GLN A 230 -43.80 41.91 -10.49
N LYS A 231 -42.68 42.51 -10.90
CA LYS A 231 -42.67 43.68 -11.80
C LYS A 231 -43.30 43.35 -13.15
N THR A 232 -42.98 42.20 -13.73
CA THR A 232 -43.56 41.75 -15.01
C THR A 232 -45.07 41.56 -14.89
N LYS A 233 -45.55 40.86 -13.86
CA LYS A 233 -46.99 40.68 -13.61
C LYS A 233 -47.71 42.01 -13.36
N ALA A 234 -47.10 42.93 -12.61
CA ALA A 234 -47.68 44.25 -12.38
C ALA A 234 -47.78 45.07 -13.68
N ARG A 235 -46.73 45.05 -14.52
CA ARG A 235 -46.74 45.69 -15.84
C ARG A 235 -47.79 45.08 -16.76
N GLU A 236 -47.90 43.76 -16.80
CA GLU A 236 -48.95 43.06 -17.55
C GLU A 236 -50.34 43.46 -17.05
N ALA A 237 -50.56 43.51 -15.74
CA ALA A 237 -51.84 43.94 -15.16
C ALA A 237 -52.18 45.41 -15.48
N GLU A 238 -51.21 46.33 -15.44
CA GLU A 238 -51.39 47.73 -15.86
C GLU A 238 -51.65 47.87 -17.37
N ASN A 239 -51.07 46.98 -18.18
CA ASN A 239 -51.26 46.93 -19.62
C ASN A 239 -52.59 46.31 -20.06
N LEU A 240 -53.36 45.69 -19.16
CA LEU A 240 -54.69 45.17 -19.47
C LEU A 240 -55.73 46.29 -19.39
N LYS A 241 -56.35 46.60 -20.53
CA LYS A 241 -57.49 47.53 -20.59
C LYS A 241 -58.77 46.75 -20.80
N GLN A 242 -59.74 46.93 -19.88
CA GLN A 242 -61.08 46.39 -20.10
C GLN A 242 -61.76 47.17 -21.23
N VAL A 243 -62.19 46.46 -22.27
CA VAL A 243 -62.98 47.00 -23.37
C VAL A 243 -64.21 46.11 -23.52
N GLY A 244 -65.36 46.59 -23.04
CA GLY A 244 -66.59 45.81 -22.98
C GLY A 244 -66.49 44.65 -21.97
N ASP A 245 -66.74 43.42 -22.43
CA ASP A 245 -66.77 42.20 -21.61
C ASP A 245 -65.44 41.41 -21.63
N ARG A 246 -64.34 42.00 -22.14
CA ARG A 246 -63.03 41.34 -22.27
C ARG A 246 -61.88 42.24 -21.83
N TYR A 247 -60.78 41.64 -21.41
CA TYR A 247 -59.50 42.34 -21.22
C TYR A 247 -58.70 42.29 -22.53
N ILE A 248 -58.14 43.42 -22.94
CA ILE A 248 -57.25 43.51 -24.11
C ILE A 248 -55.87 43.96 -23.64
N ASP A 249 -54.84 43.23 -24.08
CA ASP A 249 -53.45 43.65 -23.89
C ASP A 249 -53.15 44.85 -24.78
N ARG A 250 -52.77 45.97 -24.17
CA ARG A 250 -52.63 47.26 -24.85
C ARG A 250 -51.40 47.34 -25.76
N ASP A 251 -50.39 46.52 -25.52
CA ASP A 251 -49.13 46.53 -26.28
C ASP A 251 -49.17 45.55 -27.46
N THR A 252 -49.84 44.40 -27.32
CA THR A 252 -49.91 43.36 -28.37
C THR A 252 -51.24 43.34 -29.13
N GLY A 253 -52.31 43.91 -28.57
CA GLY A 253 -53.65 43.87 -29.14
C GLY A 253 -54.36 42.51 -28.99
N GLU A 254 -53.79 41.56 -28.25
CA GLU A 254 -54.41 40.27 -28.00
C GLU A 254 -55.59 40.39 -27.03
N VAL A 255 -56.70 39.70 -27.36
CA VAL A 255 -57.90 39.65 -26.52
C VAL A 255 -57.75 38.50 -25.51
N LYS A 256 -57.57 38.84 -24.23
CA LYS A 256 -57.58 37.87 -23.12
C LYS A 256 -59.00 37.65 -22.58
N GLU A 257 -59.13 36.60 -21.76
CA GLU A 257 -60.39 35.97 -21.31
C GLU A 257 -61.51 36.93 -20.90
N LYS A 258 -62.76 36.42 -20.98
CA LYS A 258 -63.98 37.17 -20.66
C LYS A 258 -64.00 37.58 -19.18
N VAL A 259 -64.39 38.82 -18.89
CA VAL A 259 -64.51 39.31 -17.51
C VAL A 259 -65.66 38.59 -16.82
N ILE A 260 -65.36 37.88 -15.74
CA ILE A 260 -66.35 37.22 -14.89
C ILE A 260 -66.54 38.05 -13.61
N THR A 261 -67.76 38.55 -13.41
CA THR A 261 -68.14 39.25 -12.18
C THR A 261 -68.96 38.31 -11.30
N ILE A 262 -68.45 38.02 -10.10
CA ILE A 262 -69.16 37.24 -9.08
C ILE A 262 -69.49 38.12 -7.87
N LYS A 263 -70.67 37.93 -7.27
CA LYS A 263 -71.02 38.48 -5.95
C LYS A 263 -70.82 37.38 -4.92
N LEU A 264 -69.99 37.65 -3.92
CA LEU A 264 -69.66 36.70 -2.85
C LEU A 264 -69.98 37.35 -1.51
N GLU A 265 -70.65 36.60 -0.64
CA GLU A 265 -70.72 36.89 0.79
C GLU A 265 -69.62 36.09 1.49
N ILE A 266 -68.80 36.76 2.31
CA ILE A 266 -67.61 36.17 2.91
C ILE A 266 -67.69 36.38 4.42
N GLN A 267 -67.81 35.28 5.17
CA GLN A 267 -67.81 35.29 6.62
C GLN A 267 -66.48 34.73 7.13
N GLY A 268 -65.84 35.46 8.04
CA GLY A 268 -64.56 35.04 8.61
C GLY A 268 -64.07 35.99 9.69
N THR A 269 -63.01 35.59 10.39
CA THR A 269 -62.36 36.46 11.38
C THR A 269 -61.69 37.65 10.70
N LYS A 270 -61.48 38.74 11.45
CA LYS A 270 -60.78 39.94 10.96
C LYS A 270 -59.43 39.62 10.31
N TRP A 271 -58.67 38.67 10.89
CA TRP A 271 -57.39 38.23 10.33
C TRP A 271 -57.57 37.52 8.98
N GLN A 272 -58.52 36.58 8.87
CA GLN A 272 -58.80 35.86 7.61
C GLN A 272 -59.27 36.81 6.49
N VAL A 273 -60.17 37.76 6.81
CA VAL A 273 -60.63 38.77 5.83
C VAL A 273 -59.48 39.68 5.39
N THR A 274 -58.57 40.05 6.32
CA THR A 274 -57.38 40.86 5.97
C THR A 274 -56.42 40.09 5.06
N GLN A 275 -56.17 38.80 5.31
CA GLN A 275 -55.32 37.98 4.44
C GLN A 275 -55.93 37.84 3.03
N LEU A 276 -57.25 37.64 2.95
CA LEU A 276 -57.94 37.56 1.67
C LEU A 276 -57.89 38.88 0.89
N GLN A 277 -58.08 40.01 1.56
CA GLN A 277 -57.95 41.35 0.94
C GLN A 277 -56.54 41.61 0.41
N ARG A 278 -55.51 41.19 1.15
CA ARG A 278 -54.12 41.25 0.69
C ARG A 278 -53.92 40.40 -0.54
N PHE A 279 -54.35 39.14 -0.52
CA PHE A 279 -54.27 38.25 -1.68
C PHE A 279 -54.92 38.84 -2.93
N LEU A 280 -56.15 39.37 -2.82
CA LEU A 280 -56.85 39.99 -3.94
C LEU A 280 -56.09 41.21 -4.47
N LYS A 281 -55.56 42.06 -3.58
CA LYS A 281 -54.76 43.23 -3.94
C LYS A 281 -53.43 42.85 -4.61
N ASP A 282 -52.72 41.88 -4.06
CA ASP A 282 -51.40 41.44 -4.52
C ASP A 282 -51.48 40.77 -5.91
N ASN A 283 -52.64 40.23 -6.26
CA ASN A 283 -52.92 39.65 -7.58
C ASN A 283 -53.68 40.61 -8.52
N ALA A 284 -53.78 41.90 -8.17
CA ALA A 284 -54.50 42.92 -8.96
C ALA A 284 -55.96 42.56 -9.29
N ILE A 285 -56.63 41.81 -8.41
CA ILE A 285 -58.04 41.44 -8.55
C ILE A 285 -58.90 42.56 -7.96
N ASN A 286 -59.77 43.14 -8.79
CA ASN A 286 -60.72 44.16 -8.34
C ASN A 286 -61.77 43.53 -7.43
N TYR A 287 -61.88 44.05 -6.21
CA TYR A 287 -62.92 43.67 -5.26
C TYR A 287 -63.62 44.91 -4.71
N ARG A 288 -64.89 44.75 -4.33
CA ARG A 288 -65.67 45.77 -3.63
C ARG A 288 -66.37 45.13 -2.45
N GLY A 289 -66.38 45.81 -1.31
CA GLY A 289 -67.28 45.43 -0.22
C GLY A 289 -68.72 45.61 -0.69
N LEU A 290 -69.58 44.66 -0.34
CA LEU A 290 -71.01 44.95 -0.29
C LEU A 290 -71.19 45.76 0.99
N GLU A 291 -71.53 47.05 0.87
CA GLU A 291 -71.98 47.82 2.02
C GLU A 291 -73.26 47.17 2.54
N ASP A 292 -73.35 46.99 3.87
CA ASP A 292 -74.64 46.79 4.53
C ASP A 292 -75.44 48.09 4.51
#